data_AF-A0A174LIA1-F1
#
_entry.id   AF-A0A174LIA1-F1
#
_cell.length_a   1.000
_cell.length_b   1.000
_cell.length_c   1.000
_cell.angle_alpha   90.00
_cell.angle_beta   90.00
_cell.angle_gamma   90.00
#
_symmetry.space_group_name_H-M   'P 1'
#
loop_
_entity.id
_entity.type
_entity.pdbx_description
1 polymer ?
#
loop_
_entity_poly.entity_id
_entity_poly.type
_entity_poly.pdbx_seq_one_letter_code
_entity_poly.pdbx_strand_id
1 'polypeptide(L)'
;MKNNYIFPFLWMRNQNEDVLRTEIKKIYECGIRAICLESRPHPDFIGDGWWKDFDIVMEEAKKYSMKIWILDDAHFPTGQANGMIPEKYPELARKYIMMQHTDCVGPVKNAALDVKLMMTKRFTWLDFGKKLKSL
;
A
#
# COMPACT_ATOMS: atom_id res chain seq x y z
N MET A 1 -20.07 -14.64 -25.98
CA MET A 1 -18.90 -14.27 -25.15
C MET A 1 -18.92 -15.16 -23.91
N LYS A 2 -17.77 -15.72 -23.48
CA LYS A 2 -17.71 -16.47 -22.21
C LYS A 2 -17.77 -15.47 -21.04
N ASN A 3 -18.62 -15.72 -20.05
CA ASN A 3 -18.72 -14.87 -18.86
C ASN A 3 -17.50 -15.09 -17.95
N ASN A 4 -17.09 -14.03 -17.24
CA ASN A 4 -16.02 -14.07 -16.25
C ASN A 4 -16.61 -14.02 -14.84
N TYR A 5 -16.21 -14.97 -13.98
CA TYR A 5 -16.74 -15.07 -12.61
C TYR A 5 -15.64 -15.05 -11.53
N ILE A 6 -14.37 -15.09 -11.94
CA ILE A 6 -13.22 -15.10 -11.05
C ILE A 6 -12.23 -14.04 -11.53
N PHE A 7 -11.57 -13.38 -10.60
CA PHE A 7 -10.66 -12.28 -10.87
C PHE A 7 -9.44 -12.40 -9.95
N PRO A 8 -8.48 -13.29 -10.28
CA PRO A 8 -7.35 -13.57 -9.42
C PRO A 8 -6.35 -12.41 -9.43
N PHE A 9 -5.63 -12.26 -8.32
CA PHE A 9 -4.46 -11.39 -8.28
C PHE A 9 -3.28 -12.04 -9.01
N LEU A 10 -2.67 -11.29 -9.93
CA LEU A 10 -1.38 -11.58 -10.54
C LEU A 10 -0.33 -10.72 -9.83
N TRP A 11 0.58 -11.35 -9.10
CA TRP A 11 1.65 -10.67 -8.37
C TRP A 11 2.87 -10.49 -9.27
N MET A 12 3.20 -9.24 -9.59
CA MET A 12 4.44 -8.92 -10.29
C MET A 12 5.60 -8.82 -9.29
N ARG A 13 6.71 -9.52 -9.58
CA ARG A 13 7.87 -9.63 -8.68
C ARG A 13 9.20 -9.35 -9.40
N ASN A 14 9.18 -8.65 -10.54
CA ASN A 14 10.33 -8.50 -11.44
C ASN A 14 10.84 -9.87 -11.91
N GLN A 15 9.91 -10.72 -12.35
CA GLN A 15 10.21 -12.05 -12.88
C GLN A 15 10.48 -11.99 -14.38
N ASN A 16 11.17 -13.00 -14.92
CA ASN A 16 11.42 -13.08 -16.36
C ASN A 16 10.12 -13.04 -17.18
N GLU A 17 10.17 -12.41 -18.36
CA GLU A 17 9.05 -12.28 -19.29
C GLU A 17 8.31 -13.60 -19.57
N ASP A 18 9.06 -14.68 -19.83
CA ASP A 18 8.49 -16.00 -20.11
C ASP A 18 7.60 -16.52 -18.98
N VAL A 19 7.95 -16.18 -17.73
CA VAL A 19 7.16 -16.56 -16.55
C VAL A 19 5.85 -15.80 -16.53
N LEU A 20 5.88 -14.47 -16.72
CA LEU A 20 4.66 -13.64 -16.80
C LEU A 20 3.72 -14.13 -17.90
N ARG A 21 4.26 -14.39 -19.10
CA ARG A 21 3.46 -14.88 -20.22
C ARG A 21 2.85 -16.25 -19.93
N THR A 22 3.63 -17.15 -19.31
CA THR A 22 3.16 -18.48 -18.91
C THR A 22 2.06 -18.40 -17.85
N GLU A 23 2.21 -17.54 -16.84
CA GLU A 23 1.20 -17.33 -15.79
C GLU A 23 -0.14 -16.87 -16.39
N ILE A 24 -0.12 -15.87 -17.28
CA ILE A 24 -1.33 -15.36 -17.96
C ILE A 24 -1.99 -16.44 -18.81
N LYS A 25 -1.18 -17.18 -19.58
CA LYS A 25 -1.68 -18.30 -20.38
C LYS A 25 -2.35 -19.36 -19.51
N LYS A 26 -1.75 -19.72 -18.38
CA LYS A 26 -2.30 -20.71 -17.44
C LYS A 26 -3.61 -20.24 -16.82
N ILE A 27 -3.71 -18.97 -16.43
CA ILE A 27 -4.95 -18.36 -15.95
C ILE A 27 -6.04 -18.46 -17.03
N TYR A 28 -5.72 -18.15 -18.29
CA TYR A 28 -6.67 -18.27 -19.40
C TYR A 28 -7.13 -19.71 -19.66
N GLU A 29 -6.20 -20.68 -19.62
CA GLU A 29 -6.46 -22.12 -19.77
C GLU A 29 -7.43 -22.64 -18.68
N CYS A 30 -7.40 -22.06 -17.48
CA CYS A 30 -8.35 -22.36 -16.40
C CYS A 30 -9.77 -21.79 -16.62
N GLY A 31 -10.05 -21.15 -17.76
CA GLY A 31 -11.37 -20.56 -18.03
C GLY A 31 -11.57 -19.15 -17.47
N ILE A 32 -10.54 -18.57 -16.85
CA ILE A 32 -10.57 -17.20 -16.32
C ILE A 32 -10.33 -16.21 -17.46
N ARG A 33 -11.05 -15.10 -17.47
CA ARG A 33 -11.03 -14.10 -18.56
C ARG A 33 -10.62 -12.71 -18.09
N ALA A 34 -10.16 -12.60 -16.85
CA ALA A 34 -9.69 -11.34 -16.32
C ALA A 34 -8.71 -11.54 -15.15
N ILE A 35 -7.86 -10.55 -14.88
CA ILE A 35 -6.86 -10.57 -13.81
C ILE A 35 -6.76 -9.21 -13.10
N CYS A 36 -6.48 -9.24 -11.80
CA CYS A 36 -6.07 -8.06 -11.03
C CYS A 36 -4.56 -8.03 -10.95
N LEU A 37 -3.93 -7.07 -11.61
CA LEU A 37 -2.51 -6.83 -11.45
C LEU A 37 -2.27 -6.23 -10.06
N GLU A 38 -1.64 -7.01 -9.20
CA GLU A 38 -1.20 -6.57 -7.89
C GLU A 38 0.23 -6.03 -8.04
N SER A 39 0.38 -4.75 -7.73
CA SER A 39 1.66 -4.04 -7.86
C SER A 39 2.70 -4.55 -6.86
N ARG A 40 2.25 -5.18 -5.77
CA ARG A 40 3.12 -5.75 -4.75
C ARG A 40 3.45 -7.22 -5.08
N PRO A 41 4.69 -7.68 -4.83
CA PRO A 41 5.83 -7.00 -4.22
C PRO A 41 6.86 -6.46 -5.25
N HIS A 42 6.43 -5.89 -6.38
CA HIS A 42 7.37 -5.44 -7.40
C HIS A 42 8.33 -4.37 -6.82
N PRO A 43 9.67 -4.56 -6.92
CA PRO A 43 10.62 -3.68 -6.25
C PRO A 43 10.69 -2.27 -6.86
N ASP A 44 10.28 -2.12 -8.12
CA ASP A 44 10.34 -0.88 -8.89
C ASP A 44 8.93 -0.35 -9.23
N PHE A 45 7.98 -0.45 -8.30
CA PHE A 45 6.60 0.03 -8.52
C PHE A 45 6.59 1.47 -9.07
N ILE A 46 5.78 1.73 -10.10
CA ILE A 46 5.70 2.96 -10.92
C ILE A 46 7.00 3.42 -11.61
N GLY A 47 8.09 2.66 -11.50
CA GLY A 47 9.34 2.85 -12.25
C GLY A 47 9.35 2.08 -13.59
N ASP A 48 10.41 2.29 -14.38
CA ASP A 48 10.53 1.76 -15.74
C ASP A 48 10.43 0.23 -15.79
N GLY A 49 10.96 -0.48 -14.79
CA GLY A 49 10.88 -1.93 -14.71
C GLY A 49 9.45 -2.42 -14.50
N TRP A 50 8.67 -1.75 -13.66
CA TRP A 50 7.28 -2.12 -13.44
C TRP A 50 6.42 -1.85 -14.69
N TRP A 51 6.64 -0.73 -15.37
CA TRP A 51 5.94 -0.43 -16.62
C TRP A 51 6.28 -1.44 -17.72
N LYS A 52 7.56 -1.85 -17.82
CA LYS A 52 7.99 -2.90 -18.75
C LYS A 52 7.30 -4.23 -18.47
N ASP A 53 7.26 -4.68 -17.22
CA ASP A 53 6.57 -5.91 -16.85
C ASP A 53 5.06 -5.79 -17.09
N PHE A 54 4.48 -4.60 -16.89
CA PHE A 54 3.06 -4.35 -17.18
C PHE A 54 2.75 -4.42 -18.69
N ASP A 55 3.64 -3.91 -19.55
CA ASP A 55 3.52 -4.02 -21.01
C ASP A 55 3.47 -5.49 -21.44
N ILE A 56 4.34 -6.35 -20.90
CA ILE A 56 4.35 -7.79 -21.14
C ILE A 56 2.99 -8.41 -20.78
N VAL A 57 2.43 -8.04 -19.61
CA VAL A 57 1.14 -8.54 -19.15
C VAL A 57 0.02 -8.11 -20.09
N MET A 58 0.01 -6.83 -20.49
CA MET A 58 -0.98 -6.26 -21.40
C MET A 58 -0.93 -6.95 -22.78
N GLU A 59 0.26 -7.15 -23.33
CA GLU A 59 0.46 -7.82 -24.61
C GLU A 59 -0.07 -9.26 -24.59
N GLU A 60 0.25 -10.03 -23.54
CA GLU A 60 -0.18 -11.42 -23.45
C GLU A 60 -1.69 -11.53 -23.21
N ALA A 61 -2.24 -10.71 -22.31
CA ALA A 61 -3.68 -10.68 -22.03
C ALA A 61 -4.51 -10.28 -23.26
N LYS A 62 -3.99 -9.38 -24.10
CA LYS A 62 -4.64 -8.94 -25.34
C LYS A 62 -4.83 -10.09 -26.34
N LYS A 63 -3.90 -11.03 -26.44
CA LYS A 63 -4.02 -12.24 -27.30
C LYS A 63 -5.28 -13.05 -26.99
N TYR A 64 -5.71 -13.02 -25.73
CA TYR A 64 -6.86 -13.78 -25.24
C TYR A 64 -8.11 -12.92 -24.97
N SER A 65 -8.06 -11.62 -25.31
CA SER A 65 -9.11 -10.65 -24.99
C SER A 65 -9.49 -10.63 -23.49
N MET A 66 -8.49 -10.78 -22.62
CA MET A 66 -8.69 -10.73 -21.17
C MET A 66 -8.85 -9.29 -20.68
N LYS A 67 -9.62 -9.11 -19.60
CA LYS A 67 -9.72 -7.82 -18.90
C LYS A 67 -8.63 -7.73 -17.83
N ILE A 68 -8.06 -6.55 -17.66
CA ILE A 68 -7.09 -6.27 -16.58
C ILE A 68 -7.64 -5.16 -15.71
N TRP A 69 -7.47 -5.30 -14.39
CA TRP A 69 -7.59 -4.21 -13.43
C TRP A 69 -6.26 -4.06 -12.73
N ILE A 70 -5.93 -2.84 -12.31
CA ILE A 70 -4.70 -2.54 -11.59
C ILE A 70 -5.07 -2.25 -10.14
N LEU A 71 -4.36 -2.88 -9.20
CA LEU A 71 -4.32 -2.43 -7.83
C LEU A 71 -3.08 -1.54 -7.65
N ASP A 72 -3.32 -0.24 -7.59
CA ASP A 72 -2.32 0.82 -7.64
C ASP A 72 -1.81 1.24 -6.26
N ASP A 73 -1.53 0.28 -5.38
CA ASP A 73 -1.03 0.57 -4.04
C ASP A 73 0.41 0.08 -3.85
N ALA A 74 1.21 0.92 -3.17
CA ALA A 74 2.58 0.60 -2.79
C ALA A 74 2.59 -0.31 -1.54
N HIS A 75 3.78 -0.60 -0.99
CA HIS A 75 3.88 -1.43 0.22
C HIS A 75 3.16 -0.80 1.42
N PHE A 76 2.58 -1.64 2.29
CA PHE A 76 1.96 -1.17 3.53
C PHE A 76 3.01 -0.51 4.45
N PRO A 77 2.69 0.60 5.14
CA PRO A 77 1.38 1.26 5.29
C PRO A 77 0.91 2.02 4.05
N THR A 78 -0.39 1.89 3.76
CA THR A 78 -1.04 2.49 2.59
C THR A 78 -1.06 4.02 2.63
N GLY A 79 -1.21 4.66 1.46
CA GLY A 79 -1.41 6.10 1.38
C GLY A 79 -0.13 6.94 1.51
N GLN A 80 1.03 6.36 1.17
CA GLN A 80 2.32 7.05 1.12
C GLN A 80 2.69 7.57 -0.28
N ALA A 81 1.83 7.33 -1.28
CA ALA A 81 2.06 7.66 -2.69
C ALA A 81 3.45 7.22 -3.19
N ASN A 82 3.75 5.93 -3.02
CA ASN A 82 5.06 5.33 -3.32
C ASN A 82 6.25 6.12 -2.75
N GLY A 83 6.16 6.57 -1.50
CA GLY A 83 7.21 7.32 -0.82
C GLY A 83 7.19 8.83 -1.05
N MET A 84 6.41 9.35 -2.01
CA MET A 84 6.40 10.79 -2.33
C MET A 84 5.91 11.66 -1.17
N ILE A 85 4.91 11.20 -0.41
CA ILE A 85 4.39 11.97 0.74
C ILE A 85 5.45 12.13 1.83
N PRO A 86 6.05 11.05 2.39
CA PRO A 86 7.05 11.21 3.43
C PRO A 86 8.34 11.92 2.96
N GLU A 87 8.72 11.78 1.69
CA GLU A 87 9.99 12.34 1.18
C GLU A 87 9.87 13.79 0.70
N LYS A 88 8.79 14.13 0.00
CA LYS A 88 8.66 15.40 -0.74
C LYS A 88 7.49 16.26 -0.27
N TYR A 89 6.40 15.65 0.17
CA TYR A 89 5.15 16.36 0.49
C TYR A 89 4.60 16.01 1.89
N PRO A 90 5.39 16.19 2.97
CA PRO A 90 4.96 15.83 4.32
C PRO A 90 3.71 16.61 4.78
N GLU A 91 3.45 17.78 4.20
CA GLU A 91 2.26 18.60 4.45
C GLU A 91 0.96 17.98 3.95
N LEU A 92 1.03 17.07 2.96
CA LEU A 92 -0.10 16.31 2.42
C LEU A 92 -0.38 15.03 3.21
N ALA A 93 0.44 14.71 4.22
CA ALA A 93 0.21 13.55 5.06
C ALA A 93 -1.17 13.62 5.74
N ARG A 94 -1.79 12.45 5.89
CA ARG A 94 -3.08 12.32 6.56
C ARG A 94 -3.03 12.94 7.96
N LYS A 95 -3.93 13.89 8.21
CA LYS A 95 -4.07 14.57 9.50
C LYS A 95 -5.10 13.84 10.37
N TYR A 96 -4.81 13.78 11.67
CA TYR A 96 -5.69 13.18 12.67
C TYR A 96 -5.95 14.21 13.75
N ILE A 97 -7.19 14.26 14.24
CA ILE A 97 -7.52 14.98 15.48
C ILE A 97 -7.19 14.03 16.64
N MET A 98 -6.41 14.51 17.59
CA MET A 98 -6.07 13.80 18.81
C MET A 98 -6.68 14.54 20.00
N MET A 99 -7.31 13.81 20.90
CA MET A 99 -7.94 14.35 22.10
C MET A 99 -7.42 13.57 23.31
N GLN A 100 -6.99 14.29 24.33
CA GLN A 100 -6.55 13.73 25.61
C GLN A 100 -7.35 14.40 26.71
N HIS A 101 -7.69 13.64 27.75
CA HIS A 101 -8.42 14.14 28.91
C HIS A 101 -7.74 13.71 30.20
N THR A 102 -7.94 14.50 31.24
CA THR A 102 -7.60 14.14 32.61
C THR A 102 -8.79 14.51 33.47
N ASP A 103 -9.24 13.57 34.29
CA ASP A 103 -10.31 13.80 35.24
C ASP A 103 -9.74 14.42 36.51
N CYS A 104 -10.35 15.51 36.96
CA CYS A 104 -9.97 16.20 38.20
C CYS A 104 -11.15 16.22 39.16
N VAL A 105 -10.98 15.65 40.36
CA VAL A 105 -11.99 15.70 41.43
C VAL A 105 -11.62 16.79 42.43
N GLY A 106 -12.43 17.85 42.51
CA GLY A 106 -12.15 19.01 43.36
C GLY A 106 -12.61 18.88 44.82
N PRO A 107 -12.17 19.81 45.69
CA PRO A 107 -11.19 20.87 45.45
C PRO A 107 -9.74 20.38 45.62
N VAL A 108 -8.87 20.62 44.62
CA VAL A 108 -7.43 20.30 44.68
C VAL A 108 -6.61 21.59 44.70
N LYS A 109 -6.01 21.94 45.83
CA LYS A 109 -5.12 23.11 45.94
C LYS A 109 -3.80 22.83 45.23
N ASN A 110 -3.32 23.79 44.45
CA ASN A 110 -2.03 23.74 43.74
C ASN A 110 -1.87 22.56 42.77
N ALA A 111 -2.95 22.09 42.14
CA ALA A 111 -2.83 21.08 41.09
C ALA A 111 -2.06 21.61 39.88
N ALA A 112 -1.21 20.77 39.29
CA ALA A 112 -0.49 21.04 38.06
C ALA A 112 -0.65 19.87 37.09
N LEU A 113 -0.79 20.17 35.80
CA LEU A 113 -0.86 19.19 34.72
C LEU A 113 0.26 19.49 33.72
N ASP A 114 1.13 18.51 33.51
CA ASP A 114 2.15 18.61 32.46
C ASP A 114 1.51 18.32 31.10
N VAL A 115 1.17 19.39 30.38
CA VAL A 115 0.59 19.32 29.04
C VAL A 115 1.55 18.67 28.04
N LYS A 116 2.86 18.88 28.17
CA LYS A 116 3.85 18.31 27.23
C LYS A 116 3.90 16.79 27.40
N LEU A 117 3.89 16.31 28.64
CA LEU A 117 3.79 14.88 28.95
C LEU A 117 2.45 14.31 28.46
N MET A 118 1.34 14.99 28.73
CA MET A 118 -0.01 14.55 28.32
C MET A 118 -0.16 14.44 26.79
N MET A 119 0.48 15.35 26.04
CA MET A 119 0.44 15.39 24.58
C MET A 119 1.52 14.52 23.92
N THR A 120 2.39 13.88 24.69
CA THR A 120 3.40 12.96 24.15
C THR A 120 2.67 11.77 23.51
N LYS A 121 2.98 11.49 22.24
CA LYS A 121 2.41 10.34 21.53
C LYS A 121 2.70 9.09 22.34
N ARG A 122 1.65 8.35 22.71
CA ARG A 122 1.81 7.05 23.35
C ARG A 122 2.60 6.16 22.40
N PHE A 123 3.67 5.56 22.89
CA PHE A 123 4.43 4.56 22.16
C PHE A 123 3.50 3.39 21.83
N THR A 124 3.38 3.06 20.55
CA THR A 124 2.54 1.95 20.06
C THR A 124 3.42 0.87 19.46
N TRP A 125 2.84 -0.28 19.12
CA TRP A 125 3.59 -1.33 18.43
C TRP A 125 4.12 -0.89 17.05
N LEU A 126 3.53 0.16 16.44
CA LEU A 126 4.00 0.76 15.19
C LEU A 126 5.29 1.56 15.36
N ASP A 127 5.73 1.78 16.60
CA ASP A 127 6.94 2.53 16.94
C ASP A 127 8.13 1.59 17.26
N PHE A 128 7.90 0.28 17.38
CA PHE A 128 8.99 -0.70 17.51
C PHE A 128 9.94 -0.63 16.30
N GLY A 129 11.23 -0.46 16.57
CA GLY A 129 12.29 -0.39 15.55
C GLY A 129 12.50 0.99 14.92
N LYS A 130 11.64 1.99 15.19
CA LYS A 130 11.89 3.37 14.75
C LYS A 130 12.89 4.05 15.69
N LYS A 131 13.87 4.77 15.14
CA LYS A 131 14.78 5.61 15.95
C LYS A 131 13.95 6.66 16.70
N LEU A 132 14.05 6.66 18.02
CA LEU A 132 13.52 7.75 18.85
C LEU A 132 14.25 9.03 18.44
N LYS A 133 13.52 9.98 17.85
CA LYS A 133 14.05 11.34 17.66
C LYS A 133 14.12 12.00 19.03
N SER A 134 15.32 12.42 19.46
CA SER A 134 15.47 13.23 20.67
C SER A 134 14.63 14.50 20.54
N LEU A 135 13.90 14.82 21.60
CA LEU A 135 13.12 16.05 21.76
C LEU A 135 14.00 17.30 21.67
#